data_AF-A0A368W496-F1
#
_entry.id   AF-A0A368W496-F1
#
_cell.length_a   1.000
_cell.length_b   1.000
_cell.length_c   1.000
_cell.angle_alpha   90.00
_cell.angle_beta   90.00
_cell.angle_gamma   90.00
#
_symmetry.space_group_name_H-M   'P 1'
#
loop_
_entity.id
_entity.type
_entity.pdbx_description
1 polymer ?
#
loop_
_entity_poly.entity_id
_entity_poly.type
_entity_poly.pdbx_seq_one_letter_code
_entity_poly.pdbx_strand_id
1 'polypeptide(L)'
;MSQINVSTEDHHEPGLYEIRIKGHLDARWVDRFEGLSFTHESDGTTILSGPVADQAALHGLLRGVRDLGLPLVSVIQVHPKQASGLDLNTDTNHNCSRKERNT
;
A
#
# COMPACT_ATOMS: atom_id res chain seq x y z
N MET A 1 -22.96 27.73 -15.31
CA MET A 1 -21.49 27.86 -15.29
C MET A 1 -20.97 26.87 -14.25
N SER A 2 -20.38 25.75 -14.68
CA SER A 2 -19.97 24.69 -13.78
C SER A 2 -18.67 25.08 -13.08
N GLN A 3 -18.72 25.22 -11.76
CA GLN A 3 -17.53 25.28 -10.92
C GLN A 3 -16.79 23.94 -11.04
N ILE A 4 -15.65 23.97 -11.71
CA ILE A 4 -14.61 22.95 -11.58
C ILE A 4 -14.06 23.11 -10.16
N ASN A 5 -14.61 22.35 -9.22
CA ASN A 5 -13.98 22.12 -7.92
C ASN A 5 -12.76 21.24 -8.20
N VAL A 6 -11.67 21.86 -8.65
CA VAL A 6 -10.34 21.27 -8.59
C VAL A 6 -9.98 21.20 -7.11
N SER A 7 -10.60 20.25 -6.40
CA SER A 7 -10.09 19.76 -5.13
C SER A 7 -8.68 19.31 -5.45
N THR A 8 -7.73 20.18 -5.14
CA THR A 8 -6.31 19.83 -5.14
C THR A 8 -6.14 19.00 -3.87
N GLU A 9 -6.72 17.80 -3.88
CA GLU A 9 -6.42 16.77 -2.91
C GLU A 9 -4.99 16.39 -3.20
N ASP A 10 -4.15 16.84 -2.27
CA ASP A 10 -2.72 16.75 -2.20
C ASP A 10 -2.15 15.54 -2.98
N HIS A 11 -1.57 15.80 -4.15
CA HIS A 11 -1.00 14.76 -5.00
C HIS A 11 0.33 14.17 -4.45
N HIS A 12 0.67 14.44 -3.19
CA HIS A 12 1.88 13.92 -2.52
C HIS A 12 1.56 13.03 -1.31
N GLU A 13 0.34 12.50 -1.19
CA GLU A 13 0.02 11.61 -0.08
C GLU A 13 0.95 10.38 -0.03
N PRO A 14 1.52 10.06 1.14
CA PRO A 14 2.35 8.89 1.32
C PRO A 14 1.55 7.62 1.04
N GLY A 15 2.12 6.73 0.23
CA GLY A 15 1.44 5.52 -0.24
C GLY A 15 2.36 4.31 -0.18
N LEU A 16 1.78 3.12 -0.01
CA LEU A 16 2.52 1.88 -0.23
C LEU A 16 2.55 1.61 -1.73
N TYR A 17 3.73 1.29 -2.27
CA TYR A 17 3.90 0.96 -3.68
C TYR A 17 4.57 -0.39 -3.84
N GLU A 18 4.19 -1.08 -4.91
CA GLU A 18 4.86 -2.26 -5.44
C GLU A 18 5.42 -1.93 -6.83
N ILE A 19 6.73 -2.03 -6.97
CA ILE A 19 7.45 -1.77 -8.20
C ILE A 19 8.12 -3.07 -8.63
N ARG A 20 7.79 -3.56 -9.83
CA ARG A 20 8.39 -4.77 -10.41
C ARG A 20 9.38 -4.38 -11.49
N ILE A 21 10.59 -4.93 -11.42
CA ILE A 21 11.65 -4.71 -12.40
C ILE A 21 12.21 -6.04 -12.88
N LYS A 22 12.69 -6.09 -14.12
CA LYS A 22 13.34 -7.28 -14.68
C LYS A 22 14.83 -7.25 -14.39
N GLY A 23 15.38 -8.35 -13.88
CA GLY A 23 16.76 -8.46 -13.44
C GLY A 23 16.92 -8.35 -11.94
N HIS A 24 18.14 -8.58 -11.47
CA HIS A 24 18.48 -8.56 -10.05
C HIS A 24 19.07 -7.21 -9.66
N LEU A 25 18.58 -6.66 -8.55
CA LEU A 25 19.16 -5.47 -7.96
C LEU A 25 20.43 -5.84 -7.17
N ASP A 26 21.53 -5.15 -7.46
CA ASP A 26 22.79 -5.30 -6.72
C ASP A 26 22.65 -4.77 -5.28
N ALA A 27 23.28 -5.45 -4.32
CA ALA A 27 23.24 -5.10 -2.89
C ALA A 27 23.64 -3.64 -2.59
N ARG A 28 24.51 -3.03 -3.41
CA ARG A 28 24.97 -1.63 -3.27
C ARG A 28 23.85 -0.59 -3.42
N TRP A 29 22.70 -0.99 -3.95
CA TRP A 29 21.54 -0.11 -4.14
C TRP A 29 20.53 -0.22 -3.00
N VAL A 30 20.62 -1.27 -2.18
CA VAL A 30 19.73 -1.50 -1.03
C VAL A 30 19.80 -0.32 -0.05
N ASP A 31 20.99 0.26 0.15
CA ASP A 31 21.18 1.45 1.00
C ASP A 31 20.52 2.72 0.45
N ARG A 32 20.24 2.80 -0.86
CA ARG A 32 19.53 3.96 -1.44
C ARG A 32 18.00 3.81 -1.31
N PHE A 33 17.55 2.60 -1.04
CA PHE A 33 16.16 2.20 -1.01
C PHE A 33 15.73 1.81 0.42
N GLU A 34 16.21 2.58 1.40
CA GLU A 34 15.86 2.38 2.80
C GLU A 34 14.34 2.39 2.99
N GLY A 35 13.83 1.42 3.73
CA GLY A 35 12.40 1.24 3.97
C GLY A 35 11.64 0.44 2.89
N LEU A 36 12.29 0.07 1.78
CA LEU A 36 11.72 -0.83 0.79
C LEU A 36 12.21 -2.27 1.02
N SER A 37 11.29 -3.22 0.86
CA SER A 37 11.56 -4.65 0.88
C SER A 37 11.82 -5.15 -0.54
N PHE A 38 12.82 -6.02 -0.67
CA PHE A 38 13.25 -6.60 -1.93
C PHE A 38 12.94 -8.09 -1.96
N THR A 39 12.17 -8.51 -2.94
CA THR A 39 11.91 -9.94 -3.18
C THR A 39 12.36 -10.29 -4.59
N HIS A 40 13.27 -11.26 -4.69
CA HIS A 40 13.66 -11.83 -5.98
C HIS A 40 12.74 -12.99 -6.33
N GLU A 41 12.10 -12.90 -7.48
CA GLU A 41 11.19 -13.92 -7.99
C GLU A 41 11.95 -14.91 -8.89
N SER A 42 11.43 -16.14 -8.98
CA SER A 42 12.05 -17.22 -9.78
C SER A 42 11.99 -16.98 -11.29
N ASP A 43 11.15 -16.04 -11.74
CA ASP A 43 11.04 -15.58 -13.13
C ASP A 43 12.15 -14.59 -13.53
N GLY A 44 13.05 -14.26 -12.59
CA GLY A 44 14.15 -13.32 -12.79
C GLY A 44 13.74 -11.86 -12.64
N THR A 45 12.59 -11.58 -12.05
CA THR A 45 12.17 -10.23 -11.66
C THR A 45 12.51 -9.94 -10.19
N THR A 46 12.59 -8.66 -9.86
CA THR A 46 12.72 -8.17 -8.49
C THR A 46 11.51 -7.30 -8.18
N ILE A 47 10.85 -7.59 -7.06
CA ILE A 47 9.75 -6.81 -6.51
C ILE A 47 10.30 -5.92 -5.41
N LEU A 48 10.04 -4.62 -5.53
CA LEU A 48 10.33 -3.61 -4.53
C LEU A 48 9.00 -3.18 -3.93
N SER A 49 8.81 -3.40 -2.62
CA SER A 49 7.57 -3.04 -1.94
C SER A 49 7.83 -2.24 -0.67
N GLY A 50 7.04 -1.19 -0.44
CA GLY A 50 7.11 -0.45 0.81
C GLY A 50 6.52 0.96 0.73
N PRO A 51 6.58 1.70 1.85
CA PRO A 51 6.07 3.06 1.94
C PRO A 51 6.95 4.01 1.13
N VAL A 52 6.29 4.86 0.35
CA VAL A 52 6.92 5.94 -0.38
C VAL A 52 6.33 7.24 0.15
N ALA A 53 7.21 8.15 0.58
CA ALA A 53 6.84 9.38 1.26
C ALA A 53 5.98 10.31 0.39
N ASP A 54 6.27 10.38 -0.90
CA ASP A 54 5.63 11.28 -1.85
C ASP A 54 5.95 10.88 -3.32
N GLN A 55 5.34 11.57 -4.29
CA GLN A 55 5.58 11.28 -5.72
C GLN A 55 7.02 11.57 -6.19
N ALA A 56 7.71 12.56 -5.62
CA ALA A 56 9.11 12.83 -5.97
C ALA A 56 10.02 11.69 -5.50
N ALA A 57 9.76 11.13 -4.31
CA ALA A 57 10.43 9.92 -3.84
C ALA A 57 10.19 8.76 -4.82
N LEU A 58 8.94 8.51 -5.23
CA LEU A 58 8.61 7.48 -6.23
C LEU A 58 9.38 7.68 -7.54
N HIS A 59 9.40 8.90 -8.07
CA HIS A 59 10.15 9.22 -9.28
C HIS A 59 11.67 9.07 -9.10
N GLY A 60 12.20 9.32 -7.90
CA GLY A 60 13.57 9.01 -7.52
C GLY A 60 13.88 7.52 -7.63
N LEU A 61 12.96 6.68 -7.15
CA LEU A 61 13.09 5.21 -7.26
C LEU A 61 13.14 4.77 -8.73
N LEU A 62 12.22 5.26 -9.55
CA LEU A 62 12.15 4.93 -10.98
C LEU A 62 13.36 5.43 -11.77
N ARG A 63 13.94 6.58 -11.36
CA ARG A 63 15.20 7.05 -11.91
C ARG A 63 16.34 6.08 -11.59
N GLY A 64 16.42 5.57 -10.36
CA GLY A 64 17.41 4.57 -9.98
C GLY A 64 17.32 3.30 -10.82
N VAL A 65 16.10 2.80 -11.07
CA VAL A 65 15.85 1.65 -11.95
C VAL A 65 16.35 1.93 -13.38
N ARG A 66 16.08 3.11 -13.91
CA ARG A 66 16.57 3.52 -15.23
C ARG A 66 18.10 3.60 -15.30
N ASP A 67 18.73 4.16 -14.27
CA ASP A 67 20.19 4.33 -14.22
C ASP A 67 20.91 2.97 -14.14
N LEU A 68 20.25 1.95 -13.61
CA LEU A 68 20.69 0.55 -13.62
C LEU A 68 20.50 -0.16 -14.98
N GLY A 69 19.76 0.46 -15.91
CA GLY A 69 19.39 -0.16 -17.18
C GLY A 69 18.41 -1.33 -17.03
N LEU A 70 17.74 -1.45 -15.88
CA LEU A 70 16.79 -2.53 -15.62
C LEU A 70 15.41 -2.19 -16.21
N PRO A 71 14.78 -3.09 -16.98
CA PRO A 71 13.44 -2.85 -17.51
C PRO A 71 12.41 -2.76 -16.37
N LEU A 72 11.68 -1.65 -16.31
CA LEU A 72 10.51 -1.52 -15.45
C LEU A 72 9.37 -2.39 -16.00
N VAL A 73 8.80 -3.25 -15.16
CA VAL A 73 7.70 -4.15 -15.51
C VAL A 73 6.36 -3.54 -15.10
N SER A 74 6.23 -3.10 -13.85
CA SER A 74 5.00 -2.49 -13.35
C SER A 74 5.22 -1.60 -12.14
N VAL A 75 4.32 -0.64 -11.93
CA VAL A 75 4.22 0.18 -10.71
C VAL A 75 2.76 0.17 -10.27
N ILE A 76 2.51 -0.24 -9.03
CA ILE A 76 1.16 -0.36 -8.48
C ILE A 76 1.14 0.31 -7.11
N GLN A 77 0.20 1.23 -6.90
CA GLN A 77 -0.11 1.71 -5.55
C GLN A 77 -0.95 0.65 -4.85
N VAL A 78 -0.46 0.15 -3.72
CA VAL A 78 -1.20 -0.81 -2.91
C VAL A 78 -1.84 -0.06 -1.75
N HIS A 79 -3.15 -0.21 -1.59
CA HIS A 79 -3.79 0.23 -0.36
C HIS A 79 -3.53 -0.84 0.70
N PRO A 80 -3.08 -0.49 1.92
CA PRO A 80 -3.03 -1.46 2.99
C PRO A 80 -4.43 -2.04 3.11
N LYS A 81 -4.56 -3.36 2.86
CA LYS A 81 -5.82 -4.06 3.02
C LYS A 81 -6.24 -3.83 4.45
N GLN A 82 -7.21 -2.93 4.67
CA GLN A 82 -7.82 -2.81 5.98
C GLN A 82 -8.37 -4.19 6.27
N ALA A 83 -7.75 -4.88 7.22
CA ALA A 83 -8.34 -6.05 7.82
C ALA A 83 -9.60 -5.55 8.51
N SER A 84 -10.71 -5.51 7.77
CA SER A 84 -12.04 -5.28 8.31
C SER A 84 -12.36 -6.47 9.22
N GLY A 85 -11.83 -6.42 10.42
CA GLY A 85 -12.15 -7.31 11.52
C GLY A 85 -13.37 -6.77 12.25
N LEU A 86 -14.36 -7.65 12.38
CA LEU A 86 -15.51 -7.62 13.29
C LEU A 86 -16.75 -6.83 12.81
N ASP A 87 -17.45 -7.42 11.83
CA ASP A 87 -18.92 -7.44 11.88
C ASP A 87 -19.32 -8.57 12.85
N LEU A 88 -19.43 -8.24 14.14
CA LEU A 88 -20.16 -9.07 15.11
C LEU A 88 -21.52 -8.40 15.36
N ASN A 89 -22.42 -8.57 14.42
CA ASN A 89 -23.85 -8.37 14.59
C ASN A 89 -24.50 -9.67 15.14
N THR A 90 -24.15 -10.08 16.36
CA THR A 90 -25.03 -10.98 17.11
C THR A 90 -26.04 -10.16 17.90
N ASP A 91 -27.06 -9.66 17.21
CA ASP A 91 -28.35 -9.31 17.82
C ASP A 91 -29.05 -10.61 18.26
N THR A 92 -28.49 -11.28 19.28
CA THR A 92 -29.18 -12.37 19.96
C THR A 92 -30.06 -11.77 21.05
N ASN A 93 -31.33 -11.56 20.67
CA ASN A 93 -32.50 -11.42 21.53
C ASN A 93 -32.29 -11.97 22.96
N HIS A 94 -32.02 -11.09 23.92
CA HIS A 94 -32.19 -11.38 25.34
C HIS A 94 -33.51 -10.79 25.79
N ASN A 95 -34.59 -11.50 25.47
CA ASN A 95 -35.83 -11.41 26.21
C ASN A 95 -35.57 -11.95 27.63
N CYS A 96 -35.25 -11.05 28.56
CA CYS A 96 -35.21 -11.36 29.99
C CYS A 96 -35.86 -10.22 30.76
N SER A 97 -37.17 -10.31 30.94
CA SER A 97 -37.88 -9.64 32.03
C SER A 97 -38.97 -10.57 32.55
N ARG A 98 -38.49 -11.46 33.41
CA ARG A 98 -39.25 -12.20 34.41
C ARG A 98 -39.92 -11.19 35.33
N LYS A 99 -41.23 -10.96 35.20
CA LYS A 99 -41.99 -10.19 36.19
C LYS A 99 -42.14 -11.03 37.46
N GLU A 100 -41.40 -10.64 38.48
CA GLU A 100 -41.43 -11.20 39.82
C GLU A 100 -42.81 -11.00 40.48
N ARG A 101 -43.22 -11.99 41.27
CA ARG A 101 -44.32 -11.90 42.24
C ARG A 101 -43.79 -11.33 43.55
N ASN A 102 -44.44 -10.27 44.07
CA ASN A 102 -44.64 -9.90 45.48
C ASN A 102 -45.34 -8.52 45.44
N THR A 103 -46.41 -8.20 46.17
CA THR A 103 -46.99 -8.69 47.42
C THR A 103 -48.50 -8.47 47.37
#